data_AF-A0A9P6MNZ0-F1
#
_entry.id   AF-A0A9P6MNZ0-F1
#
_cell.length_a   1.000
_cell.length_b   1.000
_cell.length_c   1.000
_cell.angle_alpha   90.00
_cell.angle_beta   90.00
_cell.angle_gamma   90.00
#
_symmetry.space_group_name_H-M   'P 1'
#
loop_
_entity.id
_entity.type
_entity.pdbx_description
1 polymer ?
#
loop_
_entity_poly.entity_id
_entity_poly.type
_entity_poly.pdbx_seq_one_letter_code
_entity_poly.pdbx_strand_id
1 'polypeptide(L)'
;MIFPKPTSYYEQGFKRSPALERAAAPFRLRNALTGAGIVAFCVSVYAYSILAVKQDDFSDIQLPAHVVEQQKEAAAAAAAAAKESSSKNV
;
A
#
# COMPACT_ATOMS: atom_id res chain seq x y z
N MET A 1 49.47 -5.52 30.68
CA MET A 1 48.82 -6.25 29.57
C MET A 1 47.75 -5.36 28.98
N ILE A 2 47.99 -4.82 27.78
CA ILE A 2 47.02 -4.03 27.01
C ILE A 2 46.36 -4.99 26.03
N PHE A 3 45.12 -5.39 26.32
CA PHE A 3 44.32 -6.17 25.38
C PHE A 3 43.76 -5.21 24.32
N PRO A 4 43.95 -5.47 23.02
CA PRO A 4 43.33 -4.65 21.98
C PRO A 4 41.82 -4.67 22.17
N LYS A 5 41.18 -3.50 22.11
CA LYS A 5 39.72 -3.38 22.16
C LYS A 5 39.15 -4.26 21.03
N PRO A 6 38.17 -5.14 21.29
CA PRO A 6 37.61 -5.98 20.24
C PRO A 6 37.11 -5.08 19.12
N THR A 7 37.62 -5.31 17.91
CA THR A 7 37.21 -4.61 16.69
C THR A 7 35.79 -5.05 16.34
N SER A 8 34.82 -4.48 17.06
CA SER A 8 33.41 -4.68 16.74
C SER A 8 33.13 -4.04 15.39
N TYR A 9 32.39 -4.75 14.53
CA TYR A 9 31.91 -4.22 13.24
C TYR A 9 30.89 -3.08 13.38
N TYR A 10 30.49 -2.77 14.62
CA TYR A 10 29.54 -1.74 14.98
C TYR A 10 30.20 -0.70 15.89
N GLU A 11 30.04 0.56 15.50
CA GLU A 11 30.39 1.74 16.29
C GLU A 11 29.38 1.93 17.45
N GLN A 12 29.72 2.77 18.42
CA GLN A 12 28.79 3.15 19.49
C GLN A 12 27.48 3.70 18.88
N GLY A 13 26.33 3.12 19.29
CA GLY A 13 25.00 3.54 18.82
C GLY A 13 24.47 2.81 17.57
N PHE A 14 24.81 1.52 17.39
CA PHE A 14 24.32 0.66 16.29
C PHE A 14 24.67 1.14 14.88
N LYS A 15 25.61 2.08 14.77
CA LYS A 15 26.09 2.56 13.47
C LYS A 15 27.03 1.52 12.88
N ARG A 16 26.78 1.15 11.61
CA ARG A 16 27.70 0.33 10.84
C ARG A 16 29.01 1.09 10.68
N SER A 17 30.15 0.40 10.83
CA SER A 17 31.44 1.04 10.60
C SER A 17 31.58 1.51 9.14
N PRO A 18 32.35 2.58 8.86
CA PRO A 18 32.53 3.10 7.50
C PRO A 18 33.11 2.06 6.52
N ALA A 19 33.86 1.07 7.03
CA ALA A 19 34.38 -0.03 6.26
C ALA A 19 33.26 -1.00 5.81
N LEU A 20 32.32 -1.30 6.70
CA LEU A 20 31.19 -2.19 6.41
C LEU A 20 30.23 -1.57 5.40
N GLU A 21 30.01 -0.25 5.47
CA GLU A 21 29.10 0.43 4.54
C GLU A 21 29.62 0.43 3.10
N ARG A 22 30.94 0.58 2.89
CA ARG A 22 31.56 0.47 1.57
C ARG A 22 31.50 -0.95 1.02
N ALA A 23 31.72 -1.95 1.87
CA ALA A 23 31.62 -3.35 1.48
C ALA A 23 30.19 -3.74 1.05
N ALA A 24 29.17 -3.15 1.68
CA ALA A 24 27.77 -3.38 1.34
C ALA A 24 27.27 -2.53 0.15
N ALA A 25 27.96 -1.43 -0.18
CA ALA A 25 27.57 -0.50 -1.24
C ALA A 25 27.16 -1.16 -2.57
N PRO A 26 27.90 -2.13 -3.14
CA PRO A 26 27.55 -2.72 -4.43
C PRO A 26 26.32 -3.65 -4.37
N PHE A 27 25.95 -4.17 -3.20
CA PHE A 27 24.83 -5.10 -3.03
C PHE A 27 23.55 -4.41 -2.59
N ARG A 28 23.63 -3.18 -2.03
CA ARG A 28 22.44 -2.41 -1.62
C ARG A 28 21.44 -2.25 -2.76
N LEU A 29 21.91 -1.81 -3.93
CA LEU A 29 21.03 -1.57 -5.08
C LEU A 29 20.46 -2.87 -5.64
N ARG A 30 21.30 -3.90 -5.78
CA ARG A 30 20.90 -5.21 -6.34
C ARG A 30 19.86 -5.89 -5.44
N ASN A 31 20.10 -5.90 -4.14
CA ASN A 31 19.18 -6.50 -3.17
C ASN A 31 17.89 -5.68 -3.04
N ALA A 32 17.96 -4.36 -3.13
CA ALA A 32 16.77 -3.50 -3.13
C ALA A 32 15.91 -3.76 -4.37
N LEU A 33 16.51 -3.91 -5.56
CA LEU A 33 15.79 -4.24 -6.79
C LEU A 33 15.12 -5.61 -6.70
N THR A 34 15.82 -6.64 -6.21
CA THR A 34 15.23 -7.97 -6.02
C THR A 34 14.09 -7.91 -5.01
N GLY A 35 14.26 -7.20 -3.88
CA GLY A 35 13.21 -7.02 -2.89
C GLY A 35 11.99 -6.28 -3.48
N ALA A 36 12.22 -5.21 -4.25
CA ALA A 36 11.15 -4.48 -4.93
C ALA A 36 10.40 -5.35 -5.93
N GLY A 37 11.09 -6.22 -6.67
CA GLY A 37 10.46 -7.17 -7.59
C GLY A 37 9.52 -8.15 -6.87
N ILE A 38 9.94 -8.68 -5.72
CA ILE A 38 9.11 -9.58 -4.90
C ILE A 38 7.87 -8.84 -4.37
N VAL A 39 8.06 -7.64 -3.82
CA VAL A 39 6.94 -6.83 -3.30
C VAL A 39 5.96 -6.47 -4.42
N ALA A 40 6.47 -6.03 -5.57
CA ALA A 40 5.64 -5.70 -6.73
C ALA A 40 4.84 -6.91 -7.22
N PHE A 41 5.45 -8.10 -7.23
CA PHE A 41 4.76 -9.34 -7.59
C PHE A 41 3.65 -9.70 -6.58
N CYS A 42 3.91 -9.60 -5.28
CA CYS A 42 2.88 -9.87 -4.28
C CYS A 42 1.71 -8.88 -4.38
N VAL A 43 2.00 -7.58 -4.54
CA VAL A 43 0.99 -6.54 -4.69
C VAL A 43 0.19 -6.73 -5.97
N SER A 44 0.84 -7.12 -7.08
CA SER A 44 0.12 -7.34 -8.35
C SER A 44 -0.83 -8.52 -8.27
N VAL A 45 -0.44 -9.63 -7.64
CA VAL A 45 -1.32 -10.79 -7.40
C VAL A 45 -2.50 -10.40 -6.51
N TYR A 46 -2.25 -9.63 -5.44
CA TYR A 46 -3.30 -9.14 -4.55
C TYR A 46 -4.26 -8.16 -5.22
N ALA A 47 -3.75 -7.21 -5.99
CA ALA A 47 -4.58 -6.28 -6.75
C ALA A 47 -5.41 -7.03 -7.80
N TYR A 48 -4.78 -7.95 -8.52
CA TYR A 48 -5.47 -8.79 -9.50
C TYR A 48 -6.59 -9.60 -8.86
N SER A 49 -6.39 -10.18 -7.67
CA SER A 49 -7.44 -10.95 -7.01
C SER A 49 -8.67 -10.09 -6.69
N ILE A 50 -8.50 -8.83 -6.29
CA ILE A 50 -9.63 -7.91 -6.05
C ILE A 50 -10.33 -7.54 -7.36
N LEU A 51 -9.59 -7.22 -8.42
CA LEU A 51 -10.18 -6.82 -9.71
C LEU A 51 -10.84 -8.00 -10.45
N ALA A 52 -10.27 -9.20 -10.32
CA ALA A 52 -10.79 -10.42 -10.94
C ALA A 52 -12.08 -10.90 -10.26
N VAL A 53 -12.28 -10.59 -8.98
CA VAL A 53 -13.58 -10.72 -8.32
C VAL A 53 -14.48 -9.61 -8.85
N LYS A 54 -15.06 -9.84 -10.03
CA LYS A 54 -16.21 -9.06 -10.50
C LYS A 54 -17.29 -9.21 -9.43
N GLN A 55 -17.79 -8.08 -8.93
CA GLN A 55 -18.95 -8.06 -8.06
C GLN A 55 -20.10 -8.76 -8.81
N ASP A 56 -20.74 -9.72 -8.13
CA ASP A 56 -21.82 -10.54 -8.69
C ASP A 56 -22.90 -9.68 -9.34
N ASP A 57 -23.46 -10.15 -10.45
CA ASP A 57 -24.54 -9.45 -11.14
C ASP A 57 -25.86 -9.66 -10.39
N PHE A 58 -26.20 -8.71 -9.53
CA PHE A 58 -27.42 -8.75 -8.73
C PHE A 58 -28.67 -8.26 -9.47
N SER A 59 -28.62 -8.14 -10.81
CA SER A 59 -29.77 -7.68 -11.61
C SER A 59 -30.97 -8.63 -11.61
N ASP A 60 -30.75 -9.92 -11.32
CA ASP A 60 -31.82 -10.93 -11.25
C ASP A 60 -32.45 -11.03 -9.84
N ILE A 61 -31.90 -10.33 -8.85
CA ILE A 61 -32.45 -10.37 -7.48
C ILE A 61 -33.47 -9.23 -7.32
N GLN A 62 -34.72 -9.61 -7.05
CA GLN A 62 -35.76 -8.64 -6.71
C GLN A 62 -35.46 -8.03 -5.33
N LEU A 63 -35.08 -6.75 -5.31
CA LEU A 63 -34.82 -6.02 -4.06
C LEU A 63 -36.14 -5.75 -3.32
N PRO A 64 -36.17 -5.90 -1.99
CA PRO A 64 -37.34 -5.53 -1.20
C PRO A 64 -37.52 -4.00 -1.18
N ALA A 65 -38.78 -3.55 -1.18
CA ALA A 65 -39.15 -2.15 -1.41
C ALA A 65 -38.45 -1.14 -0.46
N HIS A 66 -38.18 -1.52 0.79
CA HIS A 66 -37.49 -0.65 1.75
C HIS A 66 -36.04 -0.34 1.35
N VAL A 67 -35.37 -1.23 0.61
CA VAL A 67 -33.99 -1.04 0.13
C VAL A 67 -33.98 -0.09 -1.07
N VAL A 68 -35.00 -0.16 -1.93
CA VAL A 68 -35.14 0.71 -3.10
C VAL A 68 -35.36 2.16 -2.68
N GLU A 69 -36.22 2.39 -1.67
CA GLU A 69 -36.42 3.74 -1.12
C GLU A 69 -35.15 4.26 -0.44
N GLN A 70 -34.44 3.44 0.33
CA GLN A 70 -33.14 3.82 0.92
C GLN A 70 -32.07 4.13 -0.13
N GLN A 71 -32.03 3.40 -1.26
CA GLN A 71 -31.10 3.69 -2.35
C GLN A 71 -31.46 4.97 -3.09
N LYS A 72 -32.75 5.26 -3.26
CA LYS A 72 -33.24 6.50 -3.85
C LYS A 72 -32.93 7.71 -2.97
N GLU A 73 -33.10 7.57 -1.66
CA GLU A 73 -32.75 8.60 -0.67
C GLU A 73 -31.22 8.81 -0.59
N ALA A 74 -30.43 7.73 -0.57
CA ALA A 74 -28.97 7.80 -0.57
C ALA A 74 -28.41 8.36 -1.88
N ALA A 75 -29.00 8.02 -3.03
CA ALA A 75 -28.63 8.58 -4.33
C ALA A 75 -29.03 10.06 -4.46
N ALA A 76 -30.17 10.47 -3.91
CA ALA A 76 -30.58 11.86 -3.84
C ALA A 76 -29.65 12.69 -2.93
N ALA A 77 -29.22 12.12 -1.79
CA ALA A 77 -28.25 12.74 -0.90
C ALA A 77 -26.84 12.84 -1.54
N ALA A 78 -26.39 11.80 -2.24
CA ALA A 78 -25.11 11.80 -2.96
C ALA A 78 -25.11 12.78 -4.16
N ALA A 79 -26.22 12.88 -4.89
CA ALA A 79 -26.39 13.86 -5.97
C ALA A 79 -26.46 15.31 -5.44
N ALA A 80 -26.99 15.52 -4.23
CA ALA A 80 -26.93 16.83 -3.56
C ALA A 80 -25.50 17.18 -3.11
N ALA A 81 -24.76 16.22 -2.54
CA ALA A 81 -23.36 16.41 -2.14
C ALA A 81 -22.41 16.66 -3.32
N ALA A 82 -22.67 16.05 -4.49
CA ALA A 82 -21.93 16.30 -5.73
C ALA A 82 -22.21 17.70 -6.33
N LYS A 83 -23.43 18.23 -6.15
CA LYS A 83 -23.76 19.61 -6.55
C LYS A 83 -23.12 20.65 -5.63
N GLU A 84 -23.00 20.35 -4.35
CA GLU A 84 -22.43 21.27 -3.36
C GLU A 84 -20.88 21.37 -3.45
N SER A 85 -20.21 20.30 -3.88
CA SER A 85 -18.76 20.29 -4.14
C SER A 85 -18.35 20.96 -5.46
N SER A 86 -19.27 21.09 -6.43
CA SER A 86 -19.04 21.84 -7.67
C SER A 86 -19.16 23.37 -7.49
N SER A 87 -19.97 23.84 -6.54
CA SER A 87 -20.19 25.29 -6.32
C SER A 87 -19.14 25.97 -5.44
N LYS A 88 -18.25 25.24 -4.76
CA LYS A 88 -17.19 25.81 -3.90
C LYS A 88 -15.86 26.03 -4.63
N ASN A 89 -15.77 25.67 -5.91
CA ASN A 89 -14.55 25.76 -6.72
C ASN A 89 -14.69 26.70 -7.94
N VAL A 90 -15.61 27.68 -7.86
CA VAL A 90 -15.68 28.84 -8.77
C VAL A 90 -15.48 30.11 -7.96
#